data_AF-A0A2M9HQY7-F1
#
_entry.id   AF-A0A2M9HQY7-F1
#
_cell.length_a   1.000
_cell.length_b   1.000
_cell.length_c   1.000
_cell.angle_alpha   90.00
_cell.angle_beta   90.00
_cell.angle_gamma   90.00
#
_symmetry.space_group_name_H-M   'P 1'
#
loop_
_entity.id
_entity.type
_entity.pdbx_description
1 polymer ?
#
loop_
_entity_poly.entity_id
_entity_poly.type
_entity_poly.pdbx_seq_one_letter_code
_entity_poly.pdbx_strand_id
1 'polypeptide(L)'
;MDTVFLIIKQVEGVKSLAGVAANIGEAAKLLAKWEPDCPDNFNFLGTKEEYGVTRHLFNIPFNMEYLIYEVPMNSEVPAELFKKEYGGI
;
A
#
# COMPACT_ATOMS: atom_id res chain seq x y z
N MET A 1 -2.29 15.18 13.50
CA MET A 1 -1.00 14.65 13.00
C MET A 1 -1.21 14.33 11.55
N ASP A 2 -0.38 14.88 10.68
CA ASP A 2 -0.52 14.64 9.24
C ASP A 2 -0.02 13.22 8.94
N THR A 3 -0.82 12.44 8.23
CA THR A 3 -0.49 11.08 7.79
C THR A 3 -0.40 11.06 6.27
N VAL A 4 0.41 10.13 5.75
CA VAL A 4 0.47 9.81 4.33
C VAL A 4 0.17 8.35 4.12
N PHE A 5 -0.41 8.05 2.96
CA PHE A 5 -0.76 6.70 2.55
C PHE A 5 0.25 6.24 1.51
N LEU A 6 1.15 5.35 1.92
CA LEU A 6 2.14 4.73 1.03
C LEU A 6 1.50 3.55 0.32
N ILE A 7 1.55 3.56 -1.00
CA ILE A 7 1.08 2.48 -1.85
C ILE A 7 2.30 1.67 -2.28
N ILE A 8 2.39 0.43 -1.82
CA ILE A 8 3.48 -0.50 -2.11
C ILE A 8 2.99 -1.52 -3.12
N LYS A 9 3.73 -1.70 -4.21
CA LYS A 9 3.52 -2.80 -5.15
C LYS A 9 4.45 -3.96 -4.81
N GLN A 10 3.87 -5.15 -4.65
CA GLN A 10 4.51 -6.41 -4.35
C GLN A 10 4.35 -7.35 -5.54
N VAL A 11 5.44 -7.64 -6.25
CA VAL A 11 5.46 -8.60 -7.37
C VAL A 11 6.46 -9.71 -7.02
N GLU A 12 6.02 -10.98 -7.04
CA GLU A 12 6.87 -12.13 -6.69
C GLU A 12 7.61 -11.98 -5.34
N GLY A 13 6.97 -11.32 -4.37
CA GLY A 13 7.55 -11.05 -3.04
C GLY A 13 8.41 -9.77 -2.96
N VAL A 14 8.72 -9.14 -4.09
CA VAL A 14 9.49 -7.89 -4.15
C VAL A 14 8.57 -6.69 -3.94
N LYS A 15 8.76 -5.98 -2.82
CA LYS A 15 8.04 -4.75 -2.47
C LYS A 15 8.74 -3.50 -2.99
N SER A 16 7.98 -2.60 -3.61
CA SER A 16 8.46 -1.33 -4.16
C SER A 16 7.44 -0.21 -3.91
N LEU A 17 7.91 1.02 -3.70
CA LEU A 17 7.00 2.17 -3.59
C LEU A 17 6.38 2.47 -4.96
N ALA A 18 5.06 2.33 -5.06
CA ALA A 18 4.31 2.63 -6.27
C ALA A 18 3.71 4.05 -6.25
N GLY A 19 3.35 4.56 -5.06
CA GLY A 19 2.81 5.90 -4.93
C GLY A 19 2.64 6.37 -3.49
N VAL A 20 2.32 7.64 -3.34
CA VAL A 20 2.03 8.31 -2.06
C VAL A 20 0.75 9.12 -2.24
N ALA A 21 -0.16 9.03 -1.28
CA ALA A 21 -1.43 9.75 -1.28
C ALA A 21 -1.67 10.45 0.06
N ALA A 22 -2.42 11.55 0.05
CA ALA A 22 -2.73 12.30 1.28
C ALA A 22 -3.86 11.64 2.09
N ASN A 23 -4.69 10.82 1.46
CA ASN A 23 -5.78 10.10 2.10
C ASN A 23 -6.08 8.77 1.38
N ILE A 24 -6.85 7.91 2.05
CA ILE A 24 -7.20 6.59 1.53
C ILE A 24 -8.02 6.63 0.23
N GLY A 25 -8.87 7.66 0.06
CA GLY A 25 -9.68 7.83 -1.15
C GLY A 25 -8.83 8.18 -2.38
N GLU A 26 -7.80 9.00 -2.21
CA GLU A 26 -6.80 9.26 -3.26
C GLU A 26 -5.98 8.02 -3.59
N ALA A 27 -5.58 7.23 -2.59
CA ALA A 27 -4.86 5.98 -2.82
C ALA A 27 -5.71 5.00 -3.65
N ALA A 28 -6.99 4.86 -3.32
CA ALA A 28 -7.93 4.04 -4.08
C ALA A 28 -8.10 4.55 -5.53
N LYS A 29 -8.19 5.86 -5.75
CA LYS A 29 -8.26 6.46 -7.09
C LYS A 29 -7.00 6.19 -7.93
N LEU A 30 -5.82 6.24 -7.30
CA LEU A 30 -4.56 5.90 -7.98
C LEU A 30 -4.56 4.44 -8.43
N LEU A 31 -5.02 3.53 -7.56
CA LEU A 31 -5.12 2.10 -7.87
C LEU A 31 -6.12 1.83 -9.00
N ALA A 32 -7.30 2.44 -8.95
CA ALA A 32 -8.29 2.33 -10.03
C ALA A 32 -7.77 2.85 -11.38
N LYS A 33 -6.86 3.83 -11.38
CA LYS A 33 -6.20 4.33 -12.60
C LYS A 33 -5.17 3.33 -13.15
N TRP A 34 -4.44 2.64 -12.28
CA TRP A 34 -3.42 1.65 -12.69
C TRP A 34 -4.03 0.32 -13.11
N GLU A 35 -5.20 -0.02 -12.58
CA GLU A 35 -5.92 -1.26 -12.87
C GLU A 35 -7.33 -0.95 -13.42
N PRO A 36 -7.45 -0.35 -14.62
CA PRO A 36 -8.73 0.08 -15.19
C PRO A 36 -9.68 -1.08 -15.49
N ASP A 37 -9.14 -2.30 -15.65
CA ASP A 37 -9.91 -3.54 -15.84
C ASP A 37 -10.48 -4.10 -14.53
N CYS A 38 -10.22 -3.44 -13.39
CA CYS A 38 -10.81 -3.76 -12.09
C CYS A 38 -11.79 -2.65 -11.66
N PRO A 39 -12.89 -2.43 -12.41
CA PRO A 39 -13.67 -1.20 -12.33
C PRO A 39 -14.38 -0.97 -10.99
N ASP A 40 -14.70 -2.01 -10.21
CA ASP A 40 -15.67 -1.87 -9.10
C ASP A 40 -15.40 -2.68 -7.82
N ASN A 41 -14.23 -3.30 -7.65
CA ASN A 41 -14.08 -4.29 -6.57
C ASN A 41 -13.05 -3.97 -5.48
N PHE A 42 -12.61 -2.71 -5.35
CA PHE A 42 -11.71 -2.28 -4.27
C PHE A 42 -12.46 -2.12 -2.93
N ASN A 43 -12.88 -3.23 -2.35
CA ASN A 43 -13.67 -3.22 -1.11
C ASN A 43 -12.74 -3.19 0.10
N PHE A 44 -12.91 -2.20 0.99
CA PHE A 44 -12.20 -2.17 2.26
C PHE A 44 -12.62 -3.36 3.13
N LEU A 45 -11.64 -4.16 3.54
CA LEU A 45 -11.84 -5.34 4.36
C LEU A 45 -11.55 -5.09 5.84
N GLY A 46 -10.75 -4.07 6.15
CA GLY A 46 -10.33 -3.74 7.50
C GLY A 46 -8.90 -3.23 7.55
N THR A 47 -8.37 -3.15 8.76
CA THR A 47 -6.99 -2.71 9.02
C THR A 47 -6.24 -3.75 9.83
N LYS A 48 -4.93 -3.77 9.68
CA LYS A 48 -4.01 -4.57 10.49
C LYS A 48 -2.79 -3.76 10.84
N GLU A 49 -2.28 -3.91 12.06
CA GLU A 49 -0.99 -3.33 12.45
C GLU A 49 0.16 -4.19 11.88
N GLU A 50 1.08 -3.56 11.16
CA GLU A 50 2.29 -4.19 10.63
C GLU A 50 3.45 -3.21 10.74
N TYR A 51 4.59 -3.66 11.28
CA TYR A 51 5.81 -2.84 11.39
C TYR A 51 5.60 -1.53 12.16
N GLY A 52 4.65 -1.47 13.11
CA GLY A 52 4.34 -0.26 13.87
C GLY A 52 3.52 0.79 13.10
N VAL A 53 2.97 0.43 11.93
CA VAL A 53 2.07 1.28 11.14
C VAL A 53 0.78 0.54 10.79
N THR A 54 -0.26 1.28 10.42
CA THR A 54 -1.55 0.70 10.03
C THR A 54 -1.54 0.34 8.55
N ARG A 55 -1.72 -0.94 8.23
CA ARG A 55 -2.01 -1.41 6.87
C ARG A 55 -3.51 -1.45 6.64
N HIS A 56 -3.95 -0.84 5.55
CA HIS A 56 -5.33 -0.92 5.06
C HIS A 56 -5.47 -2.11 4.12
N LEU A 57 -6.42 -2.99 4.41
CA LEU A 57 -6.69 -4.21 3.66
C LEU A 57 -7.84 -3.96 2.69
N PHE A 58 -7.61 -4.27 1.42
CA PHE A 58 -8.64 -4.20 0.39
C PHE A 58 -8.73 -5.54 -0.33
N ASN A 59 -9.94 -5.91 -0.73
CA ASN A 59 -10.13 -6.97 -1.71
C ASN A 59 -9.82 -6.36 -3.08
N ILE A 60 -8.89 -6.94 -3.82
CA ILE A 60 -8.60 -6.55 -5.19
C ILE A 60 -8.71 -7.84 -5.99
N PRO A 61 -9.85 -8.11 -6.65
CA PRO A 61 -9.91 -9.29 -7.48
C PRO A 61 -8.89 -9.15 -8.61
N PHE A 62 -8.19 -10.25 -8.85
CA PHE A 62 -7.15 -10.42 -9.87
C PHE A 62 -5.77 -9.82 -9.60
N ASN A 63 -5.60 -8.90 -8.63
CA ASN A 63 -4.27 -8.32 -8.39
C ASN A 63 -3.95 -8.13 -6.89
N MET A 64 -3.40 -9.17 -6.25
CA MET A 64 -2.92 -9.13 -4.85
C MET A 64 -1.62 -8.33 -4.66
N GLU A 65 -1.23 -7.54 -5.66
CA GLU A 65 0.08 -6.88 -5.72
C GLU A 65 0.12 -5.54 -4.96
N TYR A 66 -1.00 -4.89 -4.61
CA TYR A 66 -0.94 -3.57 -3.97
C TYR A 66 -1.27 -3.60 -2.47
N LEU A 67 -0.42 -2.94 -1.67
CA LEU A 67 -0.55 -2.77 -0.23
C LEU A 67 -0.63 -1.27 0.10
N ILE A 68 -1.49 -0.87 1.02
CA ILE A 68 -1.61 0.53 1.44
C ILE A 68 -1.28 0.66 2.92
N TYR A 69 -0.27 1.46 3.25
CA TYR A 69 0.18 1.72 4.61
C TYR A 69 -0.06 3.18 4.99
N GLU A 70 -0.71 3.41 6.12
CA GLU A 70 -0.89 4.73 6.71
C GLU A 70 0.29 5.02 7.65
N VAL A 71 1.06 6.04 7.31
CA VAL A 71 2.29 6.40 8.03
C VAL A 71 2.20 7.85 8.51
N PRO A 72 2.40 8.12 9.81
CA PRO A 72 2.49 9.50 10.30
C PRO A 72 3.70 10.21 9.70
N MET A 73 3.54 11.44 9.19
CA MET A 73 4.63 12.20 8.56
C MET A 73 5.83 12.45 9.50
N ASN A 74 5.60 12.44 10.80
CA ASN A 74 6.64 12.63 11.83
C ASN A 74 7.19 11.30 12.38
N SER A 75 6.80 10.17 11.80
CA SER A 75 7.29 8.84 12.18
C SER A 75 8.33 8.37 11.18
N GLU A 76 9.37 7.69 11.66
CA GLU A 76 10.30 7.00 10.77
C GLU A 76 9.52 5.93 10.00
N VAL A 77 9.57 5.97 8.67
CA VAL A 77 8.96 4.94 7.84
C VAL A 77 9.72 3.64 8.10
N PRO A 78 9.07 2.55 8.55
CA PRO A 78 9.77 1.31 8.85
C PRO A 78 10.51 0.79 7.61
N ALA A 79 11.83 0.60 7.73
CA ALA A 79 12.67 0.13 6.61
C ALA A 79 12.20 -1.23 6.08
N GLU A 80 11.61 -2.04 6.96
CA GLU A 80 10.95 -3.32 6.70
C GLU A 80 9.84 -3.23 5.63
N LEU A 81 9.19 -2.08 5.46
CA LEU A 81 8.20 -1.87 4.39
C LEU A 81 8.82 -1.95 2.99
N PHE A 82 10.10 -1.62 2.89
CA PHE A 82 10.86 -1.58 1.63
C PHE A 82 11.96 -2.62 1.58
N LYS A 83 12.03 -3.54 2.57
CA LYS A 83 12.98 -4.65 2.48
C LYS A 83 12.62 -5.50 1.27
N LYS A 84 13.52 -5.46 0.28
CA LYS A 84 13.54 -6.35 -0.86
C LYS A 84 13.81 -7.75 -0.32
N GLU A 85 12.77 -8.54 -0.07
CA GLU A 85 12.99 -9.97 0.15
C GLU A 85 13.56 -10.52 -1.17
N TYR A 86 14.79 -11.03 -1.07
CA TYR A 86 15.71 -11.51 -2.11
C TYR A 86 16.65 -10.47 -2.78
N GLY A 87 17.89 -10.43 -2.24
CA GLY A 87 19.13 -9.87 -2.80
C GLY A 87 19.36 -8.40 -2.46
N GLY A 88 20.05 -8.06 -1.37
CA GLY A 88 21.48 -8.35 -1.20
C GLY A 88 22.27 -7.43 -2.13
N ILE A 89 22.95 -6.43 -1.57
CA ILE A 89 23.93 -5.60 -2.29
C ILE A 89 25.02 -6.51 -2.86
#